data_AF-A0A087SS07-F1
#
_entry.id   AF-A0A087SS07-F1
#
_cell.length_a   1.000
_cell.length_b   1.000
_cell.length_c   1.000
_cell.angle_alpha   90.00
_cell.angle_beta   90.00
_cell.angle_gamma   90.00
#
_symmetry.space_group_name_H-M   'P 1'
#
loop_
_entity.id
_entity.type
_entity.pdbx_description
1 polymer ?
#
loop_
_entity_poly.entity_id
_entity_poly.type
_entity_poly.pdbx_seq_one_letter_code
_entity_poly.pdbx_strand_id
1 'polypeptide(L)'
;MPPSSGALLKEGWQGEVLYGVSPVLAALTAGRREIHALHIQQDIDGSARKDSVVLNRAREAAQAIGCPVFLASKHDLNLLADNRPHQGLMLDCSPLEFIDIADLPPPPSAQDAGPVWLCLDEVTDPQNFGAALRSAFFLGAAGVLTCARNSSPLSGVVSKASAGAMELFPGAGLRTNVRRACEALVRIPGGAGAAQVESLNVSVATGILLHHLLQPGAAEAGQ
;
A
#
# COMPACT_ATOMS: atom_id res chain seq x y z
N MET A 1 -17.37 -23.39 29.15
CA MET A 1 -16.56 -22.14 29.18
C MET A 1 -17.22 -21.16 28.23
N PRO A 2 -17.40 -19.88 28.59
CA PRO A 2 -17.81 -18.88 27.62
C PRO A 2 -16.70 -18.73 26.55
N PRO A 3 -17.05 -18.45 25.29
CA PRO A 3 -16.05 -18.14 24.26
C PRO A 3 -15.25 -16.90 24.66
N SER A 4 -13.95 -16.87 24.35
CA SER A 4 -13.11 -15.69 24.57
C SER A 4 -13.59 -14.54 23.68
N SER A 5 -13.61 -13.30 24.21
CA SER A 5 -14.06 -12.09 23.47
C SER A 5 -13.47 -11.95 22.06
N GLY A 6 -12.21 -12.37 21.86
CA GLY A 6 -11.55 -12.33 20.56
C GLY A 6 -12.14 -13.26 19.49
N ALA A 7 -12.79 -14.37 19.88
CA ALA A 7 -13.43 -15.29 18.93
C ALA A 7 -14.72 -14.69 18.35
N LEU A 8 -15.52 -14.03 19.18
CA LEU A 8 -16.73 -13.32 18.77
C LEU A 8 -16.41 -12.11 17.86
N LEU A 9 -15.22 -11.51 18.01
CA LEU A 9 -14.78 -10.42 17.15
C LEU A 9 -14.34 -10.91 15.75
N LYS A 10 -13.74 -12.11 15.61
CA LYS A 10 -13.37 -12.66 14.28
C LYS A 10 -14.58 -13.17 13.49
N GLU A 11 -15.62 -13.66 14.16
CA GLU A 11 -16.85 -14.14 13.50
C GLU A 11 -17.74 -13.01 12.95
N GLY A 12 -17.43 -11.75 13.25
CA GLY A 12 -18.19 -10.57 12.81
C GLY A 12 -17.60 -9.77 11.64
N TRP A 13 -16.46 -10.18 11.08
CA TRP A 13 -15.86 -9.47 9.95
C TRP A 13 -16.62 -9.77 8.67
N GLN A 14 -16.96 -8.72 7.93
CA GLN A 14 -17.66 -8.84 6.68
C GLN A 14 -16.70 -8.95 5.48
N GLY A 15 -15.49 -8.43 5.59
CA GLY A 15 -14.51 -8.45 4.50
C GLY A 15 -13.05 -8.65 4.93
N GLU A 16 -12.17 -7.91 4.28
CA GLU A 16 -10.74 -7.86 4.56
C GLU A 16 -10.42 -6.95 5.76
N VAL A 17 -9.42 -7.37 6.52
CA VAL A 17 -8.89 -6.64 7.66
C VAL A 17 -7.66 -5.82 7.28
N LEU A 18 -7.78 -4.48 7.33
CA LEU A 18 -6.62 -3.58 7.35
C LEU A 18 -6.20 -3.27 8.78
N TYR A 19 -4.91 -3.02 8.99
CA TYR A 19 -4.38 -2.69 10.31
C TYR A 19 -3.20 -1.72 10.23
N GLY A 20 -3.03 -0.94 11.29
CA GLY A 20 -2.02 0.12 11.34
C GLY A 20 -2.55 1.47 10.89
N VAL A 21 -1.88 2.53 11.35
CA VAL A 21 -2.31 3.92 11.18
C VAL A 21 -2.45 4.31 9.71
N SER A 22 -1.36 4.21 8.94
CA SER A 22 -1.34 4.75 7.58
C SER A 22 -2.27 3.99 6.63
N PRO A 23 -2.30 2.64 6.64
CA PRO A 23 -3.27 1.88 5.85
C PRO A 23 -4.72 2.25 6.13
N VAL A 24 -5.08 2.31 7.42
CA VAL A 24 -6.46 2.60 7.85
C VAL A 24 -6.87 4.02 7.45
N LEU A 25 -6.02 5.02 7.73
CA LEU A 25 -6.30 6.40 7.32
C LEU A 25 -6.41 6.54 5.81
N ALA A 26 -5.49 5.93 5.05
CA ALA A 26 -5.51 5.99 3.60
C ALA A 26 -6.82 5.39 3.05
N ALA A 27 -7.21 4.19 3.50
CA ALA A 27 -8.44 3.53 3.07
C ALA A 27 -9.70 4.35 3.39
N LEU A 28 -9.79 4.92 4.60
CA LEU A 28 -10.91 5.79 5.02
C LEU A 28 -11.05 7.04 4.14
N THR A 29 -9.94 7.57 3.63
CA THR A 29 -9.94 8.79 2.81
C THR A 29 -10.01 8.55 1.31
N ALA A 30 -9.53 7.40 0.83
CA ALA A 30 -9.43 7.12 -0.61
C ALA A 30 -10.77 6.76 -1.25
N GLY A 31 -11.73 6.25 -0.47
CA GLY A 31 -13.06 5.89 -0.97
C GLY A 31 -13.07 4.74 -1.98
N ARG A 32 -12.01 3.91 -2.00
CA ARG A 32 -11.86 2.77 -2.93
C ARG A 32 -12.33 1.43 -2.39
N ARG A 33 -12.71 1.40 -1.12
CA ARG A 33 -13.23 0.21 -0.42
C ARG A 33 -14.55 0.56 0.21
N GLU A 34 -15.43 -0.42 0.30
CA GLU A 34 -16.59 -0.34 1.18
C GLU A 34 -16.11 -0.52 2.62
N ILE A 35 -16.50 0.37 3.52
CA ILE A 35 -16.04 0.35 4.91
C ILE A 35 -17.15 -0.19 5.81
N HIS A 36 -16.87 -1.26 6.56
CA HIS A 36 -17.84 -1.92 7.42
C HIS A 36 -17.75 -1.46 8.87
N ALA A 37 -16.54 -1.43 9.45
CA ALA A 37 -16.34 -1.06 10.85
C ALA A 37 -14.89 -0.67 11.14
N LEU A 38 -14.70 0.35 11.99
CA LEU A 38 -13.39 0.73 12.54
C LEU A 38 -13.29 0.28 13.99
N HIS A 39 -12.26 -0.49 14.32
CA HIS A 39 -11.90 -0.87 15.69
C HIS A 39 -10.69 -0.06 16.16
N ILE A 40 -10.87 0.69 17.24
CA ILE A 40 -9.84 1.53 17.86
C ILE A 40 -9.48 0.96 19.22
N GLN A 41 -8.19 0.92 19.52
CA GLN A 41 -7.75 0.49 20.84
C GLN A 41 -8.23 1.46 21.91
N GLN A 42 -8.90 0.95 22.93
CA GLN A 42 -9.26 1.71 24.11
C GLN A 42 -8.01 2.15 24.88
N ASP A 43 -8.04 3.39 25.39
CA ASP A 43 -7.04 3.87 26.33
C ASP A 43 -7.19 3.16 27.69
N ILE A 44 -6.06 2.92 28.36
CA ILE A 44 -6.06 2.42 29.74
C ILE A 44 -6.05 3.65 30.65
N ASP A 45 -6.98 3.68 31.60
CA ASP A 45 -7.25 4.80 32.52
C ASP A 45 -5.98 5.54 32.96
N GLY A 46 -5.91 6.84 32.62
CA GLY A 46 -4.95 7.80 33.16
C GLY A 46 -3.64 7.98 32.37
N SER A 47 -3.35 7.18 31.34
CA SER A 47 -2.16 7.39 30.49
C SER A 47 -2.57 7.85 29.09
N ALA A 48 -2.41 9.15 28.82
CA ALA A 48 -2.56 9.67 27.47
C ALA A 48 -1.57 8.98 26.54
N ARG A 49 -2.07 8.20 25.58
CA ARG A 49 -1.21 7.51 24.63
C ARG A 49 -0.45 8.52 23.77
N LYS A 50 0.82 8.23 23.48
CA LYS A 50 1.65 9.03 22.55
C LYS A 50 1.01 9.17 21.16
N ASP A 51 0.18 8.20 20.78
CA ASP A 51 -0.48 8.14 19.48
C ASP A 51 -1.95 8.62 19.51
N SER A 52 -2.43 9.21 20.61
CA SER A 52 -3.84 9.60 20.79
C SER A 52 -4.35 10.54 19.68
N VAL A 53 -3.50 11.46 19.22
CA VAL A 53 -3.81 12.38 18.10
C VAL A 53 -4.15 11.59 16.83
N VAL A 54 -3.39 10.54 16.55
CA VAL A 54 -3.52 9.75 15.32
C VAL A 54 -4.76 8.85 15.38
N LEU A 55 -5.05 8.25 16.55
CA LEU A 55 -6.26 7.47 16.77
C LEU A 55 -7.51 8.35 16.65
N ASN A 56 -7.47 9.58 17.17
CA ASN A 56 -8.56 10.55 17.02
C ASN A 56 -8.79 10.92 15.56
N ARG A 57 -7.71 11.14 14.78
CA ARG A 57 -7.82 11.40 13.34
C ARG A 57 -8.51 10.25 12.59
N ALA A 58 -8.20 9.00 12.94
CA ALA A 58 -8.86 7.84 12.33
C ALA A 58 -10.35 7.78 12.71
N ARG A 59 -10.67 8.07 13.98
CA ARG A 59 -12.05 8.17 14.45
C ARG A 59 -12.84 9.25 13.70
N GLU A 60 -12.27 10.44 13.55
CA GLU A 60 -12.88 11.55 12.82
C GLU A 60 -13.12 11.20 11.35
N ALA A 61 -12.13 10.59 10.68
CA ALA A 61 -12.27 10.14 9.31
C ALA A 61 -13.38 9.08 9.14
N ALA A 62 -13.48 8.12 10.08
CA ALA A 62 -14.56 7.13 10.07
C ALA A 62 -15.93 7.77 10.32
N GLN A 63 -16.03 8.71 11.26
CA GLN A 63 -17.28 9.42 11.53
C GLN A 63 -17.75 10.26 10.34
N ALA A 64 -16.82 10.88 9.61
CA ALA A 64 -17.13 11.68 8.42
C ALA A 64 -17.81 10.87 7.31
N ILE A 65 -17.52 9.56 7.22
CA ILE A 65 -18.13 8.65 6.24
C ILE A 65 -19.24 7.78 6.84
N GLY A 66 -19.65 8.03 8.09
CA GLY A 66 -20.69 7.25 8.77
C GLY A 66 -20.29 5.82 9.16
N CYS A 67 -18.99 5.52 9.21
CA CYS A 67 -18.48 4.20 9.58
C CYS A 67 -18.66 3.96 11.10
N PRO A 68 -19.26 2.83 11.51
CA PRO A 68 -19.33 2.43 12.92
C PRO A 68 -17.94 2.32 13.55
N VAL A 69 -17.77 2.91 14.74
CA VAL A 69 -16.51 2.87 15.50
C VAL A 69 -16.69 2.09 16.80
N PHE A 70 -15.88 1.05 16.98
CA PHE A 70 -15.87 0.21 18.18
C PHE A 70 -14.56 0.37 18.94
N LEU A 71 -14.65 0.42 20.27
CA LEU A 71 -13.48 0.37 21.14
C LEU A 71 -13.14 -1.09 21.47
N ALA A 72 -11.85 -1.43 21.38
CA ALA A 72 -11.36 -2.79 21.62
C ALA A 72 -10.14 -2.79 22.55
N SER A 73 -9.94 -3.87 23.31
CA SER A 73 -8.75 -4.01 24.14
C SER A 73 -7.51 -4.28 23.28
N LYS A 74 -6.31 -3.97 23.82
CA LYS A 74 -5.04 -4.34 23.15
C LYS A 74 -4.95 -5.83 22.87
N HIS A 75 -5.44 -6.65 23.79
CA HIS A 75 -5.40 -8.10 23.69
C HIS A 75 -6.26 -8.58 22.52
N ASP A 76 -7.49 -8.07 22.41
CA ASP A 76 -8.40 -8.44 21.32
C ASP A 76 -7.83 -8.02 19.96
N LEU A 77 -7.29 -6.80 19.85
CA LEU A 77 -6.66 -6.34 18.61
C LEU A 77 -5.44 -7.20 18.22
N ASN A 78 -4.63 -7.63 19.19
CA ASN A 78 -3.52 -8.54 18.91
C ASN A 78 -4.00 -9.90 18.39
N LEU A 79 -5.07 -10.45 18.96
CA LEU A 79 -5.66 -11.71 18.49
C LEU A 79 -6.25 -11.56 17.08
N LEU A 80 -6.94 -10.45 16.80
CA LEU A 80 -7.52 -10.15 15.50
C LEU A 80 -6.46 -9.93 14.42
N ALA A 81 -5.35 -9.27 14.77
CA ALA A 81 -4.25 -8.99 13.86
C ALA A 81 -3.25 -10.14 13.68
N ASP A 82 -3.46 -11.29 14.32
CA ASP A 82 -2.49 -12.39 14.42
C ASP A 82 -1.11 -11.90 14.94
N ASN A 83 -1.12 -11.05 15.97
CA ASN A 83 0.04 -10.37 16.56
C ASN A 83 0.83 -9.46 15.59
N ARG A 84 0.25 -9.10 14.44
CA ARG A 84 0.85 -8.10 13.53
C ARG A 84 0.76 -6.69 14.15
N PRO A 85 1.67 -5.76 13.77
CA PRO A 85 1.76 -4.43 14.38
C PRO A 85 0.59 -3.51 13.96
N HIS A 86 -0.56 -3.70 14.62
CA HIS A 86 -1.82 -3.00 14.34
C HIS A 86 -1.84 -1.54 14.82
N GLN A 87 -0.92 -1.12 15.69
CA GLN A 87 -0.79 0.28 16.18
C GLN A 87 -2.09 0.86 16.78
N GLY A 88 -2.95 -0.02 17.29
CA GLY A 88 -4.23 0.34 17.88
C GLY A 88 -5.37 0.65 16.89
N LEU A 89 -5.22 0.36 15.60
CA LEU A 89 -6.27 0.51 14.60
C LEU A 89 -6.43 -0.75 13.76
N MET A 90 -7.67 -1.16 13.57
CA MET A 90 -8.05 -2.19 12.61
C MET A 90 -9.34 -1.78 11.91
N LEU A 91 -9.44 -2.04 10.61
CA LEU A 91 -10.55 -1.62 9.77
C LEU A 91 -11.07 -2.84 8.99
N ASP A 92 -12.35 -3.14 9.16
CA ASP A 92 -13.10 -4.09 8.35
C ASP A 92 -13.62 -3.38 7.11
N CYS A 93 -13.25 -3.90 5.94
CA CYS A 93 -13.58 -3.29 4.65
C CYS A 93 -13.63 -4.33 3.53
N SER A 94 -14.21 -3.98 2.38
CA SER A 94 -14.12 -4.83 1.19
C SER A 94 -12.66 -5.01 0.75
N PRO A 95 -12.32 -6.10 0.04
CA PRO A 95 -11.04 -6.21 -0.68
C PRO A 95 -10.82 -5.01 -1.60
N LEU A 96 -9.55 -4.64 -1.84
CA LEU A 96 -9.22 -3.64 -2.84
C LEU A 96 -9.18 -4.31 -4.21
N GLU A 97 -9.95 -3.78 -5.15
CA GLU A 97 -9.98 -4.29 -6.51
C GLU A 97 -8.95 -3.60 -7.41
N PHE A 98 -8.40 -4.38 -8.34
CA PHE A 98 -7.67 -3.84 -9.47
C PHE A 98 -8.65 -3.13 -10.42
N ILE A 99 -8.21 -2.01 -10.98
CA ILE A 99 -8.88 -1.31 -12.06
C ILE A 99 -8.28 -1.86 -13.36
N ASP A 100 -9.10 -2.17 -14.38
CA ASP A 100 -8.54 -2.59 -15.67
C ASP A 100 -7.79 -1.43 -16.32
N ILE A 101 -6.77 -1.73 -17.12
CA ILE A 101 -6.01 -0.71 -17.85
C ILE A 101 -6.93 0.07 -18.80
N ALA A 102 -7.98 -0.58 -19.32
CA ALA A 102 -8.99 0.03 -20.17
C ALA A 102 -9.84 1.09 -19.45
N ASP A 103 -9.95 0.99 -18.13
CA ASP A 103 -10.77 1.85 -17.28
C ASP A 103 -9.92 2.91 -16.54
N LEU A 104 -8.63 3.00 -16.84
CA LEU A 104 -7.77 4.02 -16.24
C LEU A 104 -8.17 5.43 -16.70
N PRO A 105 -8.13 6.42 -15.81
CA PRO A 105 -8.36 7.80 -16.19
C PRO A 105 -7.30 8.24 -17.22
N PRO A 106 -7.67 9.10 -18.20
CA PRO A 106 -6.72 9.59 -19.18
C PRO A 106 -5.58 10.32 -18.47
N PRO A 107 -4.34 10.25 -18.99
CA PRO A 107 -3.20 10.92 -18.39
C PRO A 107 -3.47 12.43 -18.29
N PRO A 108 -3.01 13.10 -17.21
CA PRO A 108 -3.11 14.55 -17.13
C PRO A 108 -2.44 15.20 -18.34
N SER A 109 -3.03 16.32 -18.82
CA SER A 109 -2.67 16.98 -20.06
C SER A 109 -1.17 17.29 -20.18
N ALA A 110 -0.62 17.04 -21.37
CA ALA A 110 0.79 17.07 -21.75
C ALA A 110 1.46 18.46 -21.66
N GLN A 111 1.70 18.96 -20.45
CA GLN A 111 2.68 20.00 -20.20
C GLN A 111 3.72 19.42 -19.23
N ASP A 112 4.96 19.35 -19.73
CA ASP A 112 6.12 18.58 -19.26
C ASP A 112 6.06 17.06 -19.52
N ALA A 113 7.25 16.42 -19.49
CA ALA A 113 7.46 15.01 -19.85
C ALA A 113 6.33 14.11 -19.35
N GLY A 114 5.78 13.27 -20.23
CA GLY A 114 4.58 12.48 -19.96
C GLY A 114 4.67 11.67 -18.65
N PRO A 115 3.53 11.33 -18.03
CA PRO A 115 3.49 10.73 -16.70
C PRO A 115 4.30 9.44 -16.62
N VAL A 116 5.15 9.30 -15.60
CA VAL A 116 5.90 8.06 -15.34
C VAL A 116 5.01 7.07 -14.60
N TRP A 117 4.83 5.89 -15.19
CA TRP A 117 4.13 4.76 -14.59
C TRP A 117 5.12 3.67 -14.17
N LEU A 118 4.90 3.06 -13.01
CA LEU A 118 5.68 1.90 -12.56
C LEU A 118 4.99 0.61 -12.99
N CYS A 119 5.68 -0.25 -13.73
CA CYS A 119 5.18 -1.59 -14.08
C CYS A 119 5.93 -2.66 -13.27
N LEU A 120 5.23 -3.49 -12.50
CA LEU A 120 5.78 -4.57 -11.69
C LEU A 120 5.35 -5.93 -12.28
N ASP A 121 6.30 -6.64 -12.86
CA ASP A 121 6.06 -7.97 -13.44
C ASP A 121 6.44 -9.06 -12.41
N GLU A 122 5.45 -9.85 -12.00
CA GLU A 122 5.59 -11.01 -11.09
C GLU A 122 6.31 -10.72 -9.74
N VAL A 123 6.11 -9.53 -9.16
CA VAL A 123 6.60 -9.22 -7.81
C VAL A 123 5.68 -9.86 -6.76
N THR A 124 6.09 -11.03 -6.27
CA THR A 124 5.28 -11.87 -5.37
C THR A 124 5.39 -11.52 -3.89
N ASP A 125 6.56 -11.06 -3.44
CA ASP A 125 6.82 -10.73 -2.03
C ASP A 125 6.08 -9.45 -1.59
N PRO A 126 5.19 -9.53 -0.57
CA PRO A 126 4.42 -8.37 -0.10
C PRO A 126 5.26 -7.19 0.38
N GLN A 127 6.43 -7.46 0.96
CA GLN A 127 7.29 -6.39 1.48
C GLN A 127 7.93 -5.60 0.33
N ASN A 128 8.50 -6.30 -0.64
CA ASN A 128 9.07 -5.71 -1.85
C ASN A 128 8.01 -4.97 -2.66
N PHE A 129 6.83 -5.58 -2.85
CA PHE A 129 5.72 -4.95 -3.56
C PHE A 129 5.29 -3.67 -2.84
N GLY A 130 5.06 -3.74 -1.53
CA GLY A 130 4.67 -2.58 -0.73
C GLY A 130 5.73 -1.46 -0.74
N ALA A 131 7.01 -1.80 -0.62
CA ALA A 131 8.10 -0.83 -0.68
C ALA A 131 8.23 -0.15 -2.05
N ALA A 132 7.97 -0.89 -3.14
CA ALA A 132 7.91 -0.34 -4.49
C ALA A 132 6.75 0.65 -4.65
N LEU A 133 5.54 0.30 -4.19
CA LEU A 133 4.38 1.20 -4.18
C LEU A 133 4.66 2.48 -3.38
N ARG A 134 5.25 2.33 -2.19
CA ARG A 134 5.58 3.48 -1.33
C ARG A 134 6.58 4.42 -2.01
N SER A 135 7.60 3.86 -2.65
CA SER A 135 8.60 4.63 -3.40
C SER A 135 7.96 5.36 -4.58
N ALA A 136 7.10 4.66 -5.33
CA ALA A 136 6.34 5.24 -6.44
C ALA A 136 5.49 6.43 -6.03
N PHE A 137 4.75 6.29 -4.93
CA PHE A 137 3.90 7.36 -4.41
C PHE A 137 4.73 8.55 -3.95
N PHE A 138 5.78 8.30 -3.18
CA PHE A 138 6.64 9.36 -2.65
C PHE A 138 7.35 10.16 -3.75
N LEU A 139 7.79 9.49 -4.82
CA LEU A 139 8.53 10.12 -5.91
C LEU A 139 7.62 10.77 -6.98
N GLY A 140 6.31 10.57 -6.91
CA GLY A 140 5.34 11.19 -7.83
C GLY A 140 5.10 10.41 -9.12
N ALA A 141 5.23 9.08 -9.09
CA ALA A 141 4.73 8.26 -10.20
C ALA A 141 3.21 8.46 -10.36
N ALA A 142 2.71 8.40 -11.59
CA ALA A 142 1.28 8.62 -11.88
C ALA A 142 0.41 7.41 -11.52
N GLY A 143 0.98 6.21 -11.54
CA GLY A 143 0.25 4.98 -11.28
C GLY A 143 1.17 3.77 -11.28
N VAL A 144 0.62 2.62 -10.86
CA VAL A 144 1.34 1.36 -10.82
C VAL A 144 0.57 0.28 -11.57
N LEU A 145 1.20 -0.38 -12.53
CA LEU A 145 0.67 -1.56 -13.21
C LEU A 145 1.35 -2.80 -12.63
N THR A 146 0.62 -3.88 -12.42
CA THR A 146 1.15 -5.15 -11.90
C THR A 146 0.44 -6.33 -12.53
N CYS A 147 1.02 -7.52 -12.56
CA CYS A 147 0.30 -8.71 -13.02
C CYS A 147 -0.92 -9.05 -12.13
N ALA A 148 -2.05 -9.37 -12.75
CA ALA A 148 -3.24 -9.84 -12.03
C ALA A 148 -3.09 -11.27 -11.47
N ARG A 149 -2.10 -12.02 -11.95
CA ARG A 149 -1.69 -13.34 -11.46
C ARG A 149 -0.19 -13.35 -11.26
N ASN A 150 0.32 -14.20 -10.36
CA ASN A 150 1.74 -14.32 -10.02
C ASN A 150 2.41 -13.07 -9.43
N SER A 151 1.62 -12.09 -8.96
CA SER A 151 2.10 -10.98 -8.13
C SER A 151 1.50 -11.05 -6.73
N SER A 152 2.06 -10.27 -5.80
CA SER A 152 1.54 -10.16 -4.45
C SER A 152 0.10 -9.64 -4.47
N PRO A 153 -0.84 -10.27 -3.73
CA PRO A 153 -2.22 -9.81 -3.71
C PRO A 153 -2.33 -8.44 -3.02
N LEU A 154 -3.28 -7.61 -3.48
CA LEU A 154 -3.66 -6.39 -2.78
C LEU A 154 -4.26 -6.79 -1.44
N SER A 155 -3.45 -6.71 -0.39
CA SER A 155 -3.80 -7.25 0.92
C SER A 155 -3.43 -6.30 2.05
N GLY A 156 -3.98 -6.50 3.25
CA GLY A 156 -3.62 -5.74 4.45
C GLY A 156 -2.13 -5.79 4.78
N VAL A 157 -1.44 -6.88 4.43
CA VAL A 157 0.02 -7.00 4.58
C VAL A 157 0.75 -6.04 3.63
N VAL A 158 0.33 -5.98 2.37
CA VAL A 158 0.90 -5.05 1.37
C VAL A 158 0.55 -3.60 1.70
N SER A 159 -0.70 -3.33 2.11
CA SER A 159 -1.14 -2.01 2.54
C SER A 159 -0.25 -1.52 3.69
N LYS A 160 0.03 -2.40 4.66
CA LYS A 160 0.95 -2.10 5.76
C LYS A 160 2.39 -1.85 5.28
N ALA A 161 2.95 -2.72 4.44
CA ALA A 161 4.30 -2.59 3.92
C ALA A 161 4.50 -1.31 3.10
N SER A 162 3.47 -0.91 2.34
CA SER A 162 3.45 0.33 1.54
C SER A 162 3.10 1.59 2.34
N ALA A 163 2.88 1.47 3.66
CA ALA A 163 2.40 2.56 4.50
C ALA A 163 1.11 3.23 3.96
N GLY A 164 0.20 2.44 3.39
CA GLY A 164 -1.08 2.89 2.84
C GLY A 164 -1.02 3.45 1.42
N ALA A 165 0.16 3.55 0.79
CA ALA A 165 0.29 4.04 -0.58
C ALA A 165 -0.50 3.18 -1.59
N MET A 166 -0.66 1.88 -1.31
CA MET A 166 -1.49 0.99 -2.12
C MET A 166 -2.93 1.47 -2.29
N GLU A 167 -3.51 2.10 -1.26
CA GLU A 167 -4.90 2.57 -1.29
C GLU A 167 -5.08 3.81 -2.20
N LEU A 168 -3.98 4.46 -2.58
CA LEU A 168 -3.98 5.73 -3.32
C LEU A 168 -3.73 5.59 -4.82
N PHE A 169 -3.19 4.46 -5.28
CA PHE A 169 -2.84 4.25 -6.69
C PHE A 169 -3.90 3.46 -7.46
N PRO A 170 -4.31 3.89 -8.66
CA PRO A 170 -4.99 2.98 -9.59
C PRO A 170 -4.01 1.86 -9.98
N GLY A 171 -4.48 0.62 -10.00
CA GLY A 171 -3.65 -0.55 -10.28
C GLY A 171 -4.30 -1.48 -11.29
N ALA A 172 -3.57 -1.93 -12.32
CA ALA A 172 -4.08 -2.81 -13.37
C ALA A 172 -3.15 -3.99 -13.69
N GLY A 173 -3.73 -5.07 -14.22
CA GLY A 173 -3.12 -6.36 -14.60
C GLY A 173 -2.18 -6.34 -15.81
N LEU A 174 -0.88 -6.66 -15.67
CA LEU A 174 0.05 -6.86 -16.79
C LEU A 174 0.19 -8.35 -17.20
N ARG A 175 0.31 -8.63 -18.50
CA ARG A 175 0.51 -9.99 -19.08
C ARG A 175 1.81 -10.09 -19.89
N THR A 176 2.19 -11.34 -20.18
CA THR A 176 3.49 -11.96 -20.52
C THR A 176 4.34 -11.42 -21.68
N ASN A 177 4.06 -10.24 -22.25
CA ASN A 177 4.86 -9.66 -23.33
C ASN A 177 5.51 -8.33 -22.95
N VAL A 178 5.77 -8.09 -21.65
CA VAL A 178 6.38 -6.85 -21.13
C VAL A 178 7.65 -6.50 -21.92
N ARG A 179 8.55 -7.46 -22.13
CA ARG A 179 9.78 -7.25 -22.93
C ARG A 179 9.52 -6.81 -24.37
N ARG A 180 8.45 -7.29 -25.02
CA ARG A 180 8.12 -6.92 -26.42
C ARG A 180 7.47 -5.54 -26.49
N ALA A 181 6.86 -5.08 -25.40
CA ALA A 181 6.28 -3.76 -25.29
C ALA A 181 7.31 -2.70 -24.84
N CYS A 182 8.49 -3.11 -24.33
CA CYS A 182 9.56 -2.20 -23.97
C CYS A 182 10.25 -1.61 -25.22
N GLU A 183 10.31 -0.29 -25.30
CA GLU A 183 11.08 0.42 -26.32
C GLU A 183 12.60 0.42 -26.00
N ALA A 184 12.94 0.39 -24.70
CA ALA A 184 14.32 0.39 -24.23
C ALA A 184 14.49 -0.51 -23.01
N LEU A 185 15.70 -1.05 -22.85
CA LEU A 185 16.13 -1.78 -21.66
C LEU A 185 17.19 -0.95 -20.93
N VAL A 186 16.94 -0.69 -19.65
CA VAL A 186 17.86 0.06 -18.77
C VAL A 186 18.50 -0.87 -17.76
N ARG A 187 19.72 -0.54 -17.34
CA ARG A 187 20.47 -1.28 -16.32
C ARG A 187 21.05 -0.30 -15.30
N ILE A 188 20.91 -0.63 -14.01
CA ILE A 188 21.64 0.07 -12.94
C ILE A 188 23.08 -0.46 -12.95
N PRO A 189 24.10 0.39 -13.18
CA PRO A 189 25.49 -0.03 -13.14
C PRO A 189 25.88 -0.48 -11.72
N GLY A 190 26.51 -1.65 -11.60
CA GLY A 190 27.08 -2.15 -10.35
C GLY A 190 28.52 -1.67 -10.13
N GLY A 191 28.98 -1.63 -8.88
CA GLY A 191 30.35 -1.23 -8.54
C GLY A 191 31.41 -2.20 -9.09
N ALA A 192 32.57 -1.68 -9.49
CA ALA A 192 33.69 -2.50 -10.00
C ALA A 192 34.52 -3.07 -8.84
N GLY A 193 34.54 -4.40 -8.66
CA GLY A 193 35.32 -5.06 -7.61
C GLY A 193 35.16 -6.58 -7.55
N ALA A 194 36.07 -7.26 -6.85
CA ALA A 194 36.18 -8.73 -6.80
C ALA A 194 35.07 -9.46 -6.01
N ALA A 195 34.30 -8.74 -5.19
CA ALA A 195 33.10 -9.24 -4.50
C ALA A 195 31.89 -8.46 -5.01
N GLN A 196 31.34 -8.88 -6.15
CA GLN A 196 30.26 -8.19 -6.83
C GLN A 196 28.91 -8.79 -6.47
N VAL A 197 27.96 -7.95 -6.06
CA VAL A 197 26.57 -8.35 -5.91
C VAL A 197 25.91 -8.29 -7.29
N GLU A 198 25.32 -9.40 -7.72
CA GLU A 198 24.79 -9.55 -9.09
C GLU A 198 23.49 -8.78 -9.33
N SER A 199 22.69 -8.58 -8.28
CA SER A 199 21.38 -7.94 -8.37
C SER A 199 21.02 -7.14 -7.14
N LEU A 200 20.20 -6.10 -7.33
CA LEU A 200 19.58 -5.36 -6.24
C LEU A 200 18.24 -5.99 -5.89
N ASN A 201 17.81 -5.79 -4.65
CA ASN A 201 16.41 -5.98 -4.29
C ASN A 201 15.52 -5.11 -5.20
N VAL A 202 14.39 -5.66 -5.66
CA VAL A 202 13.49 -4.98 -6.61
C VAL A 202 12.97 -3.63 -6.08
N SER A 203 12.72 -3.51 -4.78
CA SER A 203 12.26 -2.24 -4.19
C SER A 203 13.35 -1.17 -4.21
N VAL A 204 14.62 -1.56 -4.04
CA VAL A 204 15.78 -0.67 -4.13
C VAL A 204 16.00 -0.22 -5.57
N ALA A 205 15.97 -1.16 -6.51
CA ALA A 205 16.08 -0.85 -7.94
C ALA A 205 14.97 0.09 -8.41
N THR A 206 13.73 -0.14 -7.94
CA THR A 206 12.58 0.73 -8.21
C THR A 206 12.84 2.16 -7.74
N GLY A 207 13.32 2.34 -6.50
CA GLY A 207 13.62 3.67 -5.96
C GLY A 207 14.68 4.42 -6.78
N ILE A 208 15.75 3.73 -7.18
CA ILE A 208 16.83 4.31 -7.99
C ILE A 208 16.30 4.77 -9.35
N LEU A 209 15.57 3.90 -10.04
CA LEU A 209 15.03 4.18 -11.38
C LEU A 209 14.02 5.33 -11.35
N LEU A 210 13.07 5.30 -10.41
CA LEU A 210 12.07 6.35 -10.29
C LEU A 210 12.69 7.69 -9.93
N HIS A 211 13.67 7.71 -9.02
CA HIS A 211 14.38 8.94 -8.69
C HIS A 211 15.06 9.52 -9.93
N HIS A 212 15.75 8.69 -10.73
CA HIS A 212 16.40 9.16 -11.95
C HIS A 212 15.41 9.68 -13.00
N LEU A 213 14.28 9.00 -13.20
CA LEU A 213 13.29 9.35 -14.23
C LEU A 213 12.41 10.56 -13.85
N LEU A 214 12.17 10.78 -12.56
CA LEU A 214 11.27 11.84 -12.06
C LEU A 214 12.02 13.09 -11.59
N GLN A 215 13.36 13.13 -11.66
CA GLN A 215 14.15 14.33 -11.41
C GLN A 215 14.19 15.23 -12.65
N PRO A 216 13.88 16.54 -12.53
CA PRO A 216 14.01 17.48 -13.63
C PRO A 216 15.49 17.63 -14.02
N GLY A 217 15.86 17.11 -15.19
CA GLY A 217 17.21 17.21 -15.77
C GLY A 217 17.81 15.92 -16.33
N ALA A 218 17.22 14.73 -16.09
CA ALA A 218 17.77 13.48 -16.63
C ALA A 218 17.63 13.32 -18.16
N ALA A 219 16.69 14.06 -18.77
CA ALA A 219 16.47 14.04 -20.22
C ALA A 219 17.57 14.77 -21.03
N GLU A 220 18.43 15.57 -20.39
CA GLU A 220 19.49 16.35 -21.08
C GLU A 220 20.88 15.68 -21.07
N ALA A 221 21.09 14.61 -20.31
CA ALA A 221 22.41 14.00 -20.13
C ALA A 221 22.72 12.82 -21.08
N GLY A 222 21.95 12.68 -22.17
CA GLY A 222 22.01 11.54 -23.10
C GLY A 222 22.27 11.90 -24.56
N GLN A 223 22.98 13.01 -24.84
CA GLN A 223 23.55 13.31 -26.17
C GLN A 223 25.08 13.23 -26.15
#